data_AF-A0A953X5U3-F1
#
_entry.id   AF-A0A953X5U3-F1
#
_cell.length_a   1.000
_cell.length_b   1.000
_cell.length_c   1.000
_cell.angle_alpha   90.00
_cell.angle_beta   90.00
_cell.angle_gamma   90.00
#
_symmetry.space_group_name_H-M   'P 1'
#
loop_
_entity.id
_entity.type
_entity.pdbx_description
1 polymer ?
#
loop_
_entity_poly.entity_id
_entity_poly.type
_entity_poly.pdbx_seq_one_letter_code
_entity_poly.pdbx_strand_id
1 'polypeptide(L)'
;SGPEHGATTERTKAYIDFAAKHGFDGVLVEGWNEGWDGDWFNNGALFSFTKPYPDYDIDELSRYAAEKGVRLIGHNETSGNVTNYEDQMEDAFALYEKLGIAQVKTGYVADGGGIQRQDENGIWRYEWHDSQFMARHYLHVVEEAAKHHISIDTHEPIKDTGLRRTYPNWITREGARGQEYNAWGYPHLNPPEHETILPWTRMMSGPMDFTPGIFDLTFDGPDADNRVQTTLAKQLALYVVLYSPIQMAADLPENYEARPEAFEFITHVPTDWEQSLAIAGEVGEYVAYARQ
;
A
#
# COMPACT_ATOMS: atom_id res chain seq x y z
N SER A 1 -16.73 -11.50 -3.93
CA SER A 1 -17.56 -10.48 -4.59
C SER A 1 -19.00 -10.62 -4.13
N GLY A 2 -19.63 -9.53 -3.70
CA GLY A 2 -20.99 -9.50 -3.16
C GLY A 2 -21.55 -8.07 -3.15
N PRO A 3 -22.69 -7.83 -2.46
CA PRO A 3 -23.36 -6.53 -2.47
C PRO A 3 -22.52 -5.35 -1.96
N GLU A 4 -21.51 -5.62 -1.13
CA GLU A 4 -20.62 -4.61 -0.52
C GLU A 4 -19.20 -4.63 -1.14
N HIS A 5 -19.05 -5.21 -2.33
CA HIS A 5 -17.75 -5.32 -2.99
C HIS A 5 -17.18 -3.94 -3.33
N GLY A 6 -15.95 -3.66 -2.87
CA GLY A 6 -15.26 -2.39 -3.13
C GLY A 6 -14.76 -2.26 -4.57
N ALA A 7 -14.11 -3.30 -5.11
CA ALA A 7 -13.52 -3.28 -6.45
C ALA A 7 -14.58 -3.51 -7.54
N THR A 8 -15.41 -2.49 -7.77
CA THR A 8 -16.36 -2.46 -8.89
C THR A 8 -15.95 -1.42 -9.91
N THR A 9 -16.38 -1.63 -11.15
CA THR A 9 -16.16 -0.67 -12.25
C THR A 9 -16.74 0.71 -11.92
N GLU A 10 -17.95 0.75 -11.36
CA GLU A 10 -18.62 2.00 -10.99
C GLU A 10 -17.85 2.76 -9.91
N ARG A 11 -17.51 2.09 -8.80
CA ARG A 11 -16.79 2.73 -7.69
C ARG A 11 -15.40 3.16 -8.10
N THR A 12 -14.69 2.34 -8.89
CA THR A 12 -13.35 2.69 -9.36
C THR A 12 -13.37 3.92 -10.27
N LYS A 13 -14.36 4.06 -11.16
CA LYS A 13 -14.53 5.27 -11.97
C LYS A 13 -14.75 6.52 -11.11
N ALA A 14 -15.52 6.42 -10.02
CA ALA A 14 -15.72 7.53 -9.10
C ALA A 14 -14.40 7.96 -8.41
N TYR A 15 -13.56 7.01 -8.01
CA TYR A 15 -12.23 7.30 -7.46
C TYR A 15 -11.28 7.88 -8.49
N ILE A 16 -11.32 7.41 -9.75
CA ILE A 16 -10.57 8.00 -10.87
C ILE A 16 -10.99 9.46 -11.10
N ASP A 17 -12.29 9.75 -11.07
CA ASP A 17 -12.80 11.11 -11.23
C ASP A 17 -12.36 12.03 -10.08
N PHE A 18 -12.36 11.52 -8.85
CA PHE A 18 -11.85 12.24 -7.68
C PHE A 18 -10.34 12.50 -7.80
N ALA A 19 -9.56 11.47 -8.14
CA ALA A 19 -8.11 11.57 -8.33
C ALA A 19 -7.77 12.62 -9.41
N ALA A 20 -8.43 12.57 -10.56
CA ALA A 20 -8.22 13.51 -11.66
C ALA A 20 -8.60 14.96 -11.28
N LYS A 21 -9.69 15.13 -10.53
CA LYS A 21 -10.14 16.45 -10.05
C LYS A 21 -9.15 17.09 -9.07
N HIS A 22 -8.47 16.28 -8.26
CA HIS A 22 -7.62 16.75 -7.17
C HIS A 22 -6.11 16.56 -7.39
N GLY A 23 -5.71 16.09 -8.58
CA GLY A 23 -4.31 16.00 -8.98
C GLY A 23 -3.56 14.80 -8.41
N PHE A 24 -4.25 13.68 -8.14
CA PHE A 24 -3.61 12.42 -7.76
C PHE A 24 -3.22 11.61 -9.00
N ASP A 25 -2.05 11.00 -8.96
CA ASP A 25 -1.50 10.26 -10.11
C ASP A 25 -2.17 8.90 -10.34
N GLY A 26 -2.75 8.29 -9.30
CA GLY A 26 -3.30 6.94 -9.41
C GLY A 26 -4.29 6.51 -8.33
N VAL A 27 -4.96 5.39 -8.61
CA VAL A 27 -5.97 4.77 -7.74
C VAL A 27 -5.61 3.31 -7.52
N LEU A 28 -5.29 2.95 -6.27
CA LEU A 28 -5.14 1.56 -5.82
C LEU A 28 -6.53 0.91 -5.69
N VAL A 29 -6.66 -0.32 -6.18
CA VAL A 29 -7.88 -1.11 -6.03
C VAL A 29 -7.57 -2.51 -5.55
N GLU A 30 -7.85 -2.79 -4.29
CA GLU A 30 -7.74 -4.13 -3.71
C GLU A 30 -9.04 -4.91 -3.86
N GLY A 31 -8.95 -6.25 -3.94
CA GLY A 31 -10.11 -7.11 -4.16
C GLY A 31 -10.56 -7.25 -5.62
N TRP A 32 -9.79 -6.73 -6.58
CA TRP A 32 -10.19 -6.72 -8.00
C TRP A 32 -10.21 -8.12 -8.66
N ASN A 33 -9.35 -9.01 -8.19
CA ASN A 33 -9.07 -10.32 -8.79
C ASN A 33 -9.82 -11.47 -8.11
N GLU A 34 -10.06 -12.59 -8.79
CA GLU A 34 -10.67 -13.76 -8.15
C GLU A 34 -9.77 -14.35 -7.04
N GLY A 35 -10.38 -14.73 -5.92
CA GLY A 35 -9.71 -15.40 -4.80
C GLY A 35 -9.99 -14.81 -3.41
N TRP A 36 -10.67 -13.65 -3.33
CA TRP A 36 -10.98 -12.98 -2.05
C TRP A 36 -12.23 -13.50 -1.34
N ASP A 37 -13.04 -14.35 -1.99
CA ASP A 37 -14.31 -14.81 -1.43
C ASP A 37 -14.11 -15.67 -0.17
N GLY A 38 -14.87 -15.37 0.87
CA GLY A 38 -14.77 -16.05 2.16
C GLY A 38 -13.72 -15.37 3.04
N ASP A 39 -12.78 -16.16 3.54
CA ASP A 39 -11.70 -15.69 4.41
C ASP A 39 -10.39 -15.63 3.61
N TRP A 40 -10.13 -14.46 3.02
CA TRP A 40 -9.03 -14.24 2.09
C TRP A 40 -7.67 -14.56 2.71
N PHE A 41 -7.50 -14.43 4.03
CA PHE A 41 -6.28 -14.79 4.75
C PHE A 41 -5.84 -16.25 4.50
N ASN A 42 -6.81 -17.13 4.21
CA ASN A 42 -6.57 -18.55 3.97
C ASN A 42 -6.60 -18.92 2.46
N ASN A 43 -6.74 -17.94 1.57
CA ASN A 43 -7.00 -18.17 0.14
C ASN A 43 -5.76 -18.08 -0.75
N GLY A 44 -4.54 -18.12 -0.20
CA GLY A 44 -3.31 -17.93 -0.97
C GLY A 44 -3.17 -18.82 -2.23
N ALA A 45 -3.72 -20.04 -2.20
CA ALA A 45 -3.73 -20.96 -3.35
C ALA A 45 -4.86 -20.71 -4.38
N LEU A 46 -5.81 -19.83 -4.07
CA LEU A 46 -7.00 -19.53 -4.88
C LEU A 46 -6.87 -18.21 -5.64
N PHE A 47 -5.95 -17.33 -5.26
CA PHE A 47 -5.75 -16.06 -5.97
C PHE A 47 -5.33 -16.30 -7.41
N SER A 48 -6.05 -15.64 -8.33
CA SER A 48 -5.58 -15.39 -9.68
C SER A 48 -5.01 -13.99 -9.76
N PHE A 49 -3.83 -13.82 -10.37
CA PHE A 49 -3.24 -12.48 -10.57
C PHE A 49 -3.54 -11.89 -11.96
N THR A 50 -4.40 -12.56 -12.73
CA THR A 50 -4.77 -12.17 -14.11
C THR A 50 -6.27 -12.11 -14.36
N LYS A 51 -7.08 -12.69 -13.47
CA LYS A 51 -8.53 -12.81 -13.67
C LYS A 51 -9.30 -11.87 -12.73
N PRO A 52 -9.92 -10.80 -13.27
CA PRO A 52 -10.76 -9.92 -12.48
C PRO A 52 -12.09 -10.59 -12.09
N TYR A 53 -12.74 -10.10 -11.03
CA TYR A 53 -14.15 -10.40 -10.78
C TYR A 53 -15.05 -9.84 -11.89
N PRO A 54 -16.25 -10.43 -12.13
CA PRO A 54 -17.15 -10.01 -13.21
C PRO A 54 -17.64 -8.55 -13.16
N ASP A 55 -17.60 -7.92 -11.98
CA ASP A 55 -18.00 -6.53 -11.75
C ASP A 55 -16.84 -5.52 -11.88
N TYR A 56 -15.62 -5.99 -12.17
CA TYR A 56 -14.41 -5.20 -12.37
C TYR A 56 -13.89 -5.31 -13.81
N ASP A 57 -14.33 -4.41 -14.70
CA ASP A 57 -13.87 -4.35 -16.09
C ASP A 57 -12.53 -3.62 -16.17
N ILE A 58 -11.43 -4.37 -16.00
CA ILE A 58 -10.08 -3.82 -15.91
C ILE A 58 -9.62 -3.13 -17.21
N ASP A 59 -10.00 -3.63 -18.38
CA ASP A 59 -9.65 -3.01 -19.66
C ASP A 59 -10.39 -1.64 -19.81
N GLU A 60 -11.68 -1.58 -19.45
CA GLU A 60 -12.45 -0.32 -19.44
C GLU A 60 -11.89 0.69 -18.43
N LEU A 61 -11.52 0.23 -17.23
CA LEU A 61 -10.98 1.08 -16.18
C LEU A 61 -9.61 1.63 -16.53
N SER A 62 -8.73 0.80 -17.11
CA SER A 62 -7.43 1.25 -17.64
C SER A 62 -7.61 2.35 -18.68
N ARG A 63 -8.52 2.16 -19.65
CA ARG A 63 -8.86 3.17 -20.66
C ARG A 63 -9.40 4.45 -20.03
N TYR A 64 -10.35 4.34 -19.10
CA TYR A 64 -10.97 5.49 -18.44
C TYR A 64 -9.98 6.29 -17.58
N ALA A 65 -9.10 5.60 -16.84
CA ALA A 65 -8.04 6.23 -16.07
C ALA A 65 -7.11 7.03 -16.98
N ALA A 66 -6.65 6.42 -18.09
CA ALA A 66 -5.79 7.08 -19.06
C ALA A 66 -6.44 8.32 -19.70
N GLU A 67 -7.74 8.27 -20.04
CA GLU A 67 -8.51 9.42 -20.53
C GLU A 67 -8.58 10.58 -19.53
N LYS A 68 -8.50 10.27 -18.23
CA LYS A 68 -8.53 11.23 -17.12
C LYS A 68 -7.15 11.68 -16.66
N GLY A 69 -6.07 11.14 -17.24
CA GLY A 69 -4.70 11.43 -16.83
C GLY A 69 -4.31 10.78 -15.49
N VAL A 70 -5.02 9.74 -15.07
CA VAL A 70 -4.81 8.96 -13.84
C VAL A 70 -4.37 7.55 -14.23
N ARG A 71 -3.71 6.82 -13.34
CA ARG A 71 -3.41 5.38 -13.53
C ARG A 71 -4.13 4.50 -12.52
N LEU A 72 -4.41 3.27 -12.91
CA LEU A 72 -4.66 2.22 -11.91
C LEU A 72 -3.33 1.84 -11.26
N ILE A 73 -3.37 1.60 -9.95
CA ILE A 73 -2.28 0.99 -9.18
C ILE A 73 -2.70 -0.46 -8.92
N GLY A 74 -1.89 -1.42 -9.36
CA GLY A 74 -2.18 -2.84 -9.26
C GLY A 74 -2.06 -3.36 -7.82
N HIS A 75 -2.67 -4.51 -7.54
CA HIS A 75 -2.60 -5.16 -6.25
C HIS A 75 -2.43 -6.68 -6.38
N ASN A 76 -1.40 -7.23 -5.74
CA ASN A 76 -1.06 -8.65 -5.71
C ASN A 76 -0.89 -9.12 -4.25
N GLU A 77 -1.99 -9.41 -3.55
CA GLU A 77 -1.98 -10.11 -2.26
C GLU A 77 -1.76 -11.60 -2.46
N THR A 78 -0.88 -12.22 -1.67
CA THR A 78 -0.50 -13.63 -1.82
C THR A 78 -1.05 -14.54 -0.73
N SER A 79 -1.51 -13.97 0.38
CA SER A 79 -1.80 -14.63 1.66
C SER A 79 -0.73 -15.66 2.03
N GLY A 80 0.52 -15.21 1.88
CA GLY A 80 1.74 -15.98 2.16
C GLY A 80 2.08 -17.09 1.16
N ASN A 81 1.24 -17.39 0.16
CA ASN A 81 1.51 -18.44 -0.83
C ASN A 81 2.30 -17.90 -2.02
N VAL A 82 3.62 -17.93 -1.89
CA VAL A 82 4.52 -17.34 -2.88
C VAL A 82 4.78 -18.24 -4.09
N THR A 83 4.55 -19.55 -3.99
CA THR A 83 4.60 -20.44 -5.16
C THR A 83 3.46 -20.14 -6.13
N ASN A 84 2.22 -19.99 -5.62
CA ASN A 84 1.09 -19.60 -6.46
C ASN A 84 1.33 -18.25 -7.16
N TYR A 85 1.99 -17.31 -6.47
CA TYR A 85 2.33 -16.02 -7.06
C TYR A 85 3.44 -16.13 -8.10
N GLU A 86 4.55 -16.81 -7.81
CA GLU A 86 5.64 -17.02 -8.77
C GLU A 86 5.17 -17.69 -10.06
N ASP A 87 4.28 -18.69 -9.96
CA ASP A 87 3.73 -19.39 -11.11
C ASP A 87 2.89 -18.50 -12.05
N GLN A 88 2.40 -17.35 -11.57
CA GLN A 88 1.55 -16.41 -12.30
C GLN A 88 2.21 -15.05 -12.54
N MET A 89 3.41 -14.82 -12.01
CA MET A 89 4.01 -13.49 -11.88
C MET A 89 4.26 -12.81 -13.24
N GLU A 90 4.83 -13.55 -14.19
CA GLU A 90 5.10 -13.05 -15.54
C GLU A 90 3.82 -12.62 -16.26
N ASP A 91 2.78 -13.48 -16.23
CA ASP A 91 1.51 -13.18 -16.88
C ASP A 91 0.78 -12.01 -16.22
N ALA A 92 0.89 -11.87 -14.89
CA ALA A 92 0.35 -10.75 -14.15
C ALA A 92 1.04 -9.42 -14.53
N PHE A 93 2.38 -9.41 -14.58
CA PHE A 93 3.11 -8.21 -14.99
C PHE A 93 2.93 -7.86 -16.47
N ALA A 94 2.84 -8.86 -17.36
CA ALA A 94 2.50 -8.63 -18.77
C ALA A 94 1.09 -8.03 -18.93
N LEU A 95 0.12 -8.47 -18.12
CA LEU A 95 -1.21 -7.88 -18.08
C LEU A 95 -1.16 -6.41 -17.62
N TYR A 96 -0.45 -6.13 -16.52
CA TYR A 96 -0.30 -4.78 -15.99
C TYR A 96 0.40 -3.84 -16.97
N GLU A 97 1.46 -4.29 -17.65
CA GLU A 97 2.14 -3.53 -18.71
C GLU A 97 1.19 -3.20 -19.86
N LYS A 98 0.42 -4.19 -20.35
CA LYS A 98 -0.59 -4.00 -21.40
C LYS A 98 -1.62 -2.93 -21.00
N LEU A 99 -1.98 -2.87 -19.72
CA LEU A 99 -2.96 -1.94 -19.17
C LEU A 99 -2.37 -0.59 -18.75
N GLY A 100 -1.06 -0.37 -18.91
CA GLY A 100 -0.39 0.85 -18.50
C GLY A 100 -0.30 1.05 -16.97
N ILE A 101 -0.45 -0.03 -16.19
CA ILE A 101 -0.25 -0.03 -14.75
C ILE A 101 1.26 0.01 -14.48
N ALA A 102 1.73 1.07 -13.83
CA ALA A 102 3.17 1.31 -13.62
C ALA A 102 3.62 1.10 -12.16
N GLN A 103 2.66 0.85 -11.25
CA GLN A 103 2.89 0.65 -9.82
C GLN A 103 2.01 -0.49 -9.32
N VAL A 104 2.57 -1.38 -8.51
CA VAL A 104 1.87 -2.52 -7.91
C VAL A 104 2.19 -2.59 -6.43
N LYS A 105 1.14 -2.63 -5.60
CA LYS A 105 1.23 -3.04 -4.20
C LYS A 105 1.21 -4.57 -4.14
N THR A 106 2.20 -5.18 -3.51
CA THR A 106 2.26 -6.62 -3.23
C THR A 106 2.05 -6.86 -1.74
N GLY A 107 1.36 -7.93 -1.36
CA GLY A 107 1.11 -8.29 0.04
C GLY A 107 1.41 -9.76 0.35
N TYR A 108 1.85 -10.03 1.58
CA TYR A 108 2.34 -11.33 2.03
C TYR A 108 1.78 -11.69 3.40
N VAL A 109 0.49 -11.45 3.57
CA VAL A 109 -0.21 -11.66 4.84
C VAL A 109 -0.14 -13.14 5.24
N ALA A 110 0.63 -13.40 6.27
CA ALA A 110 0.73 -14.67 6.96
C ALA A 110 1.35 -14.42 8.33
N ASP A 111 1.06 -15.29 9.30
CA ASP A 111 1.77 -15.26 10.57
C ASP A 111 3.28 -15.44 10.38
N GLY A 112 4.07 -15.01 11.37
CA GLY A 112 5.52 -15.19 11.34
C GLY A 112 5.92 -16.65 11.17
N GLY A 113 6.68 -16.96 10.11
CA GLY A 113 7.03 -18.33 9.75
C GLY A 113 5.95 -19.06 8.96
N GLY A 114 4.90 -18.35 8.51
CA GLY A 114 3.74 -18.90 7.80
C GLY A 114 3.80 -18.79 6.28
N ILE A 115 4.86 -18.24 5.69
CA ILE A 115 5.00 -18.20 4.22
C ILE A 115 4.98 -19.62 3.67
N GLN A 116 4.15 -19.87 2.68
CA GLN A 116 3.98 -21.16 2.03
C GLN A 116 4.70 -21.19 0.69
N ARG A 117 5.54 -22.21 0.49
CA ARG A 117 6.15 -22.51 -0.82
C ARG A 117 6.17 -24.01 -1.07
N GLN A 118 6.20 -24.42 -2.33
CA GLN A 118 6.62 -25.76 -2.71
C GLN A 118 8.13 -25.80 -2.93
N ASP A 119 8.80 -26.85 -2.44
CA ASP A 119 10.19 -27.12 -2.80
C ASP A 119 10.30 -27.82 -4.16
N GLU A 120 11.53 -28.08 -4.61
CA GLU A 120 11.84 -28.75 -5.88
C GLU A 120 11.20 -30.14 -6.06
N ASN A 121 10.70 -30.76 -4.99
CA ASN A 121 10.00 -32.04 -5.01
C ASN A 121 8.47 -31.91 -4.89
N GLY A 122 7.93 -30.68 -4.95
CA GLY A 122 6.51 -30.39 -4.77
C GLY A 122 6.03 -30.50 -3.33
N ILE A 123 6.94 -30.51 -2.34
CA ILE A 123 6.58 -30.61 -0.92
C ILE A 123 6.39 -29.20 -0.36
N TRP A 124 5.23 -28.98 0.29
CA TRP A 124 4.95 -27.73 0.99
C TRP A 124 5.90 -27.50 2.16
N ARG A 125 6.50 -26.30 2.20
CA ARG A 125 7.39 -25.80 3.24
C ARG A 125 6.87 -24.48 3.77
N TYR A 126 7.20 -24.24 5.03
CA TYR A 126 6.95 -22.98 5.71
C TYR A 126 8.26 -22.21 5.87
N GLU A 127 8.23 -20.93 5.58
CA GLU A 127 9.38 -20.03 5.66
C GLU A 127 9.05 -18.77 6.46
N TRP A 128 10.08 -18.09 6.95
CA TRP A 128 9.94 -16.75 7.52
C TRP A 128 9.99 -15.69 6.41
N HIS A 129 9.26 -14.59 6.58
CA HIS A 129 9.31 -13.41 5.72
C HIS A 129 10.73 -12.86 5.55
N ASP A 130 11.59 -13.00 6.55
CA ASP A 130 12.97 -12.52 6.54
C ASP A 130 14.03 -13.62 6.34
N SER A 131 13.60 -14.81 5.91
CA SER A 131 14.50 -15.90 5.53
C SER A 131 15.32 -15.57 4.28
N GLN A 132 16.42 -16.29 4.06
CA GLN A 132 17.18 -16.18 2.81
C GLN A 132 16.31 -16.49 1.57
N PHE A 133 15.35 -17.41 1.71
CA PHE A 133 14.42 -17.74 0.63
C PHE A 133 13.57 -16.52 0.28
N MET A 134 12.89 -15.92 1.26
CA MET A 134 12.02 -14.76 1.01
C MET A 134 12.78 -13.51 0.58
N ALA A 135 13.99 -13.28 1.13
CA ALA A 135 14.85 -12.19 0.66
C ALA A 135 15.17 -12.29 -0.84
N ARG A 136 15.31 -13.52 -1.39
CA ARG A 136 15.47 -13.75 -2.83
C ARG A 136 14.15 -13.61 -3.59
N HIS A 137 13.05 -14.10 -3.04
CA HIS A 137 11.72 -13.95 -3.62
C HIS A 137 11.37 -12.47 -3.86
N TYR A 138 11.46 -11.62 -2.83
CA TYR A 138 11.17 -10.19 -2.98
C TYR A 138 12.04 -9.53 -4.06
N LEU A 139 13.33 -9.87 -4.10
CA LEU A 139 14.23 -9.34 -5.11
C LEU A 139 13.86 -9.83 -6.51
N HIS A 140 13.47 -11.10 -6.65
CA HIS A 140 12.99 -11.65 -7.91
C HIS A 140 11.75 -10.89 -8.42
N VAL A 141 10.77 -10.62 -7.55
CA VAL A 141 9.57 -9.83 -7.88
C VAL A 141 9.96 -8.43 -8.38
N VAL A 142 10.89 -7.76 -7.69
CA VAL A 142 11.38 -6.43 -8.07
C VAL A 142 12.11 -6.44 -9.42
N GLU A 143 12.94 -7.45 -9.65
CA GLU A 143 13.69 -7.61 -10.90
C GLU A 143 12.77 -7.96 -12.08
N GLU A 144 11.73 -8.77 -11.86
CA GLU A 144 10.75 -9.10 -12.88
C GLU A 144 9.89 -7.88 -13.23
N ALA A 145 9.33 -7.21 -12.22
CA ALA A 145 8.56 -5.98 -12.39
C ALA A 145 9.34 -4.90 -13.16
N ALA A 146 10.66 -4.79 -12.93
CA ALA A 146 11.51 -3.83 -13.63
C ALA A 146 11.57 -4.05 -15.14
N LYS A 147 11.47 -5.30 -15.62
CA LYS A 147 11.45 -5.62 -17.06
C LYS A 147 10.19 -5.11 -17.75
N HIS A 148 9.11 -4.96 -17.00
CA HIS A 148 7.81 -4.42 -17.42
C HIS A 148 7.64 -2.93 -17.08
N HIS A 149 8.69 -2.26 -16.62
CA HIS A 149 8.65 -0.86 -16.16
C HIS A 149 7.67 -0.61 -14.99
N ILE A 150 7.48 -1.62 -14.14
CA ILE A 150 6.62 -1.57 -12.96
C ILE A 150 7.45 -1.32 -11.70
N SER A 151 6.97 -0.39 -10.87
CA SER A 151 7.46 -0.15 -9.52
C SER A 151 6.67 -0.93 -8.48
N ILE A 152 7.35 -1.39 -7.44
CA ILE A 152 6.80 -2.24 -6.38
C ILE A 152 6.76 -1.49 -5.05
N ASP A 153 5.59 -1.51 -4.44
CA ASP A 153 5.35 -1.25 -3.03
C ASP A 153 5.08 -2.59 -2.32
N THR A 154 5.85 -2.92 -1.29
CA THR A 154 5.77 -4.24 -0.62
C THR A 154 5.20 -4.12 0.80
N HIS A 155 4.00 -4.65 1.02
CA HIS A 155 3.45 -4.93 2.35
C HIS A 155 3.91 -6.31 2.84
N GLU A 156 3.93 -6.53 4.16
CA GLU A 156 4.62 -7.63 4.87
C GLU A 156 6.06 -7.95 4.35
N PRO A 157 6.92 -6.94 4.12
CA PRO A 157 8.16 -7.11 3.37
C PRO A 157 9.30 -7.69 4.22
N ILE A 158 10.42 -8.05 3.56
CA ILE A 158 11.73 -7.94 4.20
C ILE A 158 12.00 -6.47 4.57
N LYS A 159 12.62 -6.21 5.73
CA LYS A 159 12.99 -4.84 6.12
C LYS A 159 13.85 -4.14 5.06
N ASP A 160 13.69 -2.83 4.94
CA ASP A 160 14.52 -2.04 4.03
C ASP A 160 16.00 -2.10 4.45
N THR A 161 16.88 -2.15 3.45
CA THR A 161 18.34 -2.18 3.58
C THR A 161 19.03 -1.27 2.56
N GLY A 162 18.27 -0.39 1.88
CA GLY A 162 18.75 0.57 0.90
C GLY A 162 18.80 0.04 -0.54
N LEU A 163 18.24 -1.13 -0.83
CA LEU A 163 18.26 -1.73 -2.17
C LEU A 163 17.55 -0.89 -3.24
N ARG A 164 16.67 0.04 -2.84
CA ARG A 164 16.12 1.09 -3.73
C ARG A 164 17.17 1.91 -4.47
N ARG A 165 18.42 1.99 -3.96
CA ARG A 165 19.54 2.60 -4.68
C ARG A 165 19.94 1.79 -5.92
N THR A 166 19.94 0.46 -5.79
CA THR A 166 20.31 -0.47 -6.87
C THR A 166 19.13 -0.75 -7.79
N TYR A 167 17.93 -0.85 -7.21
CA TYR A 167 16.67 -1.14 -7.89
C TYR A 167 15.67 0.00 -7.60
N PRO A 168 15.72 1.11 -8.35
CA PRO A 168 14.90 2.30 -8.07
C PRO A 168 13.39 2.06 -8.20
N ASN A 169 12.98 0.97 -8.83
CA ASN A 169 11.58 0.56 -8.92
C ASN A 169 11.06 -0.08 -7.62
N TRP A 170 11.92 -0.42 -6.64
CA TRP A 170 11.46 -0.81 -5.30
C TRP A 170 11.23 0.44 -4.44
N ILE A 171 10.11 1.11 -4.72
CA ILE A 171 9.86 2.51 -4.35
C ILE A 171 9.57 2.70 -2.87
N THR A 172 8.81 1.79 -2.26
CA THR A 172 8.47 1.85 -0.83
C THR A 172 8.07 0.47 -0.32
N ARG A 173 7.77 0.38 0.98
CA ARG A 173 7.30 -0.84 1.64
C ARG A 173 6.63 -0.49 2.97
N GLU A 174 5.79 -1.35 3.52
CA GLU A 174 5.19 -1.13 4.84
C GLU A 174 6.16 -1.56 5.96
N GLY A 175 6.12 -2.81 6.43
CA GLY A 175 7.15 -3.39 7.31
C GLY A 175 7.22 -2.79 8.72
N ALA A 176 6.12 -2.17 9.14
CA ALA A 176 5.80 -1.71 10.48
C ALA A 176 4.30 -1.40 10.49
N ARG A 177 3.67 -1.36 11.66
CA ARG A 177 2.24 -1.01 11.77
C ARG A 177 1.95 0.35 11.11
N GLY A 178 1.22 0.34 10.00
CA GLY A 178 0.73 1.54 9.31
C GLY A 178 -0.60 2.05 9.86
N GLN A 179 -1.30 2.85 9.06
CA GLN A 179 -2.60 3.40 9.42
C GLN A 179 -3.69 2.32 9.60
N GLU A 180 -3.61 1.18 8.92
CA GLU A 180 -4.60 0.11 9.01
C GLU A 180 -4.86 -0.38 10.44
N TYR A 181 -3.83 -0.44 11.29
CA TYR A 181 -3.98 -0.79 12.69
C TYR A 181 -4.83 0.21 13.50
N ASN A 182 -5.07 1.42 12.98
CA ASN A 182 -6.00 2.39 13.57
C ASN A 182 -7.46 2.14 13.19
N ALA A 183 -7.74 1.26 12.22
CA ALA A 183 -9.09 0.87 11.82
C ALA A 183 -9.61 -0.36 12.59
N TRP A 184 -8.76 -1.33 12.89
CA TRP A 184 -9.18 -2.62 13.47
C TRP A 184 -8.27 -3.15 14.59
N GLY A 185 -7.20 -2.45 14.94
CA GLY A 185 -6.21 -2.95 15.90
C GLY A 185 -6.66 -3.01 17.37
N TYR A 186 -7.85 -2.53 17.72
CA TYR A 186 -8.33 -2.44 19.10
C TYR A 186 -8.26 -3.80 19.85
N PRO A 187 -7.72 -3.87 21.09
CA PRO A 187 -7.27 -2.77 21.96
C PRO A 187 -5.83 -2.28 21.73
N HIS A 188 -5.16 -2.79 20.71
CA HIS A 188 -3.79 -2.47 20.35
C HIS A 188 -3.74 -1.54 19.14
N LEU A 189 -4.41 -0.38 19.18
CA LEU A 189 -4.28 0.68 18.15
C LEU A 189 -2.88 1.30 18.18
N ASN A 190 -2.51 2.09 17.18
CA ASN A 190 -1.25 2.83 17.26
C ASN A 190 -1.37 3.89 18.36
N PRO A 191 -0.51 3.88 19.40
CA PRO A 191 -0.60 4.87 20.47
C PRO A 191 -0.19 6.26 19.95
N PRO A 192 -0.51 7.35 20.67
CA PRO A 192 -0.15 8.71 20.26
C PRO A 192 1.35 8.94 19.99
N GLU A 193 2.23 8.17 20.62
CA GLU A 193 3.69 8.22 20.44
C GLU A 193 4.18 7.52 19.17
N HIS A 194 3.38 6.67 18.51
CA HIS A 194 3.81 5.78 17.43
C HIS A 194 4.59 6.51 16.31
N GLU A 195 4.00 7.56 15.74
CA GLU A 195 4.62 8.32 14.64
C GLU A 195 5.78 9.22 15.09
N THR A 196 6.03 9.33 16.39
CA THR A 196 7.23 9.97 16.95
C THR A 196 8.34 8.96 17.26
N ILE A 197 8.05 7.64 17.22
CA ILE A 197 9.02 6.54 17.34
C ILE A 197 9.51 6.09 15.96
N LEU A 198 8.61 6.00 14.98
CA LEU A 198 8.92 5.53 13.62
C LEU A 198 10.14 6.26 12.98
N PRO A 199 10.26 7.61 13.04
CA PRO A 199 11.39 8.35 12.46
C PRO A 199 12.77 7.89 12.95
N TRP A 200 12.85 7.35 14.16
CA TRP A 200 14.09 6.96 14.82
C TRP A 200 14.36 5.45 14.80
N THR A 201 13.41 4.69 14.24
CA THR A 201 13.46 3.22 14.19
C THR A 201 13.20 2.75 12.76
N ARG A 202 11.94 2.50 12.39
CA ARG A 202 11.54 2.00 11.07
C ARG A 202 12.01 2.90 9.92
N MET A 203 11.92 4.22 10.06
CA MET A 203 12.28 5.15 8.99
C MET A 203 13.80 5.31 8.80
N MET A 204 14.60 4.81 9.74
CA MET A 204 16.07 4.75 9.57
C MET A 204 16.47 3.73 8.50
N SER A 205 15.61 2.76 8.17
CA SER A 205 15.88 1.76 7.12
C SER A 205 15.54 2.27 5.71
N GLY A 206 14.53 3.13 5.57
CA GLY A 206 14.07 3.66 4.28
C GLY A 206 12.60 4.11 4.30
N PRO A 207 12.03 4.44 3.12
CA PRO A 207 10.65 4.93 3.02
C PRO A 207 9.62 3.93 3.57
N MET A 208 8.46 4.44 3.93
CA MET A 208 7.34 3.66 4.43
C MET A 208 6.03 4.11 3.79
N ASP A 209 5.32 3.18 3.16
CA ASP A 209 3.90 3.41 2.84
C ASP A 209 3.08 3.32 4.13
N PHE A 210 2.91 4.45 4.81
CA PHE A 210 2.17 4.51 6.07
C PHE A 210 0.66 4.65 5.87
N THR A 211 0.23 5.06 4.67
CA THR A 211 -1.15 5.46 4.33
C THR A 211 -1.73 6.57 5.24
N PRO A 212 -1.10 7.77 5.29
CA PRO A 212 -1.59 8.88 6.12
C PRO A 212 -2.89 9.51 5.58
N GLY A 213 -3.42 10.49 6.32
CA GLY A 213 -4.42 11.41 5.80
C GLY A 213 -5.87 11.08 6.17
N ILE A 214 -6.13 10.37 7.26
CA ILE A 214 -7.51 10.12 7.71
C ILE A 214 -8.16 11.43 8.22
N PHE A 215 -9.31 11.80 7.68
CA PHE A 215 -10.08 13.00 8.01
C PHE A 215 -11.28 12.69 8.91
N ASP A 216 -11.95 11.55 8.70
CA ASP A 216 -12.89 11.01 9.68
C ASP A 216 -12.14 10.18 10.74
N LEU A 217 -11.72 10.86 11.79
CA LEU A 217 -11.00 10.27 12.92
C LEU A 217 -11.92 9.51 13.89
N THR A 218 -13.22 9.40 13.60
CA THR A 218 -14.26 8.93 14.53
C THR A 218 -15.32 8.10 13.80
N PHE A 219 -14.90 7.25 12.87
CA PHE A 219 -15.79 6.44 12.01
C PHE A 219 -16.73 5.51 12.80
N ASP A 220 -16.32 5.05 14.00
CA ASP A 220 -17.17 4.28 14.92
C ASP A 220 -17.96 5.15 15.93
N GLY A 221 -17.87 6.48 15.78
CA GLY A 221 -18.44 7.48 16.67
C GLY A 221 -17.40 8.20 17.53
N PRO A 222 -17.71 9.40 18.06
CA PRO A 222 -16.76 10.23 18.79
C PRO A 222 -16.28 9.63 20.13
N ASP A 223 -17.12 8.80 20.74
CA ASP A 223 -16.87 8.13 22.03
C ASP A 223 -16.31 6.71 21.85
N ALA A 224 -16.06 6.26 20.62
CA ALA A 224 -15.51 4.93 20.36
C ALA A 224 -14.03 4.86 20.74
N ASP A 225 -13.63 3.75 21.35
CA ASP A 225 -12.21 3.47 21.62
C ASP A 225 -11.45 3.12 20.34
N ASN A 226 -12.12 2.45 19.38
CA ASN A 226 -11.59 2.16 18.06
C ASN A 226 -11.65 3.41 17.18
N ARG A 227 -10.53 4.13 17.10
CA ARG A 227 -10.41 5.35 16.31
C ARG A 227 -8.97 5.72 16.05
N VAL A 228 -8.75 6.60 15.09
CA VAL A 228 -7.43 7.19 14.86
C VAL A 228 -7.07 8.11 16.05
N GLN A 229 -6.04 7.75 16.81
CA GLN A 229 -5.61 8.43 18.04
C GLN A 229 -4.72 9.66 17.76
N THR A 230 -5.15 10.52 16.83
CA THR A 230 -4.41 11.71 16.41
C THR A 230 -5.36 12.91 16.24
N THR A 231 -4.80 14.10 16.02
CA THR A 231 -5.56 15.25 15.52
C THR A 231 -5.48 15.30 13.99
N LEU A 232 -6.41 16.03 13.36
CA LEU A 232 -6.37 16.25 11.91
C LEU A 232 -5.05 16.91 11.46
N ALA A 233 -4.53 17.87 12.23
CA ALA A 233 -3.25 18.51 11.92
C ALA A 233 -2.08 17.53 11.97
N LYS A 234 -2.11 16.54 12.88
CA LYS A 234 -1.09 15.47 12.90
C LYS A 234 -1.17 14.63 11.62
N GLN A 235 -2.36 14.28 11.13
CA GLN A 235 -2.53 13.56 9.85
C GLN A 235 -1.92 14.30 8.66
N LEU A 236 -2.09 15.63 8.59
CA LEU A 236 -1.44 16.45 7.57
C LEU A 236 0.10 16.45 7.73
N ALA A 237 0.60 16.55 8.97
CA ALA A 237 2.04 16.55 9.21
C ALA A 237 2.75 15.27 8.74
N LEU A 238 2.05 14.13 8.68
CA LEU A 238 2.65 12.85 8.29
C LEU A 238 3.21 12.82 6.87
N TYR A 239 2.63 13.58 5.92
CA TYR A 239 3.15 13.70 4.55
C TYR A 239 4.57 14.29 4.50
N VAL A 240 4.97 15.06 5.50
CA VAL A 240 6.33 15.61 5.63
C VAL A 240 7.17 14.79 6.61
N VAL A 241 6.60 14.29 7.70
CA VAL A 241 7.36 13.55 8.72
C VAL A 241 7.79 12.17 8.20
N LEU A 242 6.87 11.42 7.59
CA LEU A 242 7.12 10.05 7.14
C LEU A 242 7.37 10.04 5.63
N TYR A 243 8.65 9.98 5.25
CA TYR A 243 9.04 9.98 3.85
C TYR A 243 8.61 8.70 3.12
N SER A 244 7.98 8.89 1.95
CA SER A 244 7.76 7.86 0.93
C SER A 244 7.58 8.56 -0.43
N PRO A 245 8.16 8.01 -1.53
CA PRO A 245 8.04 8.62 -2.86
C PRO A 245 6.63 8.50 -3.46
N ILE A 246 5.80 7.61 -2.91
CA ILE A 246 4.34 7.58 -3.11
C ILE A 246 3.67 7.79 -1.76
N GLN A 247 2.64 8.63 -1.70
CA GLN A 247 1.88 8.90 -0.48
C GLN A 247 0.40 8.71 -0.78
N MET A 248 -0.26 7.87 0.00
CA MET A 248 -1.71 7.71 -0.10
C MET A 248 -2.41 8.88 0.60
N ALA A 249 -3.54 9.30 0.04
CA ALA A 249 -4.61 9.95 0.79
C ALA A 249 -5.62 8.87 1.16
N ALA A 250 -5.46 8.27 2.34
CA ALA A 250 -6.07 6.98 2.67
C ALA A 250 -7.58 7.00 2.95
N ASP A 251 -8.16 8.15 3.32
CA ASP A 251 -9.58 8.25 3.63
C ASP A 251 -10.49 8.17 2.39
N LEU A 252 -11.79 8.02 2.64
CA LEU A 252 -12.83 8.07 1.62
C LEU A 252 -12.93 9.48 1.01
N PRO A 253 -13.18 9.60 -0.31
CA PRO A 253 -13.35 10.89 -1.00
C PRO A 253 -14.28 11.88 -0.30
N GLU A 254 -15.43 11.40 0.18
CA GLU A 254 -16.44 12.21 0.87
C GLU A 254 -15.92 12.89 2.15
N ASN A 255 -14.96 12.26 2.85
CA ASN A 255 -14.37 12.81 4.07
C ASN A 255 -13.41 13.97 3.76
N TYR A 256 -12.73 13.93 2.62
CA TYR A 256 -11.95 15.06 2.11
C TYR A 256 -12.84 16.20 1.61
N GLU A 257 -13.89 15.88 0.85
CA GLU A 257 -14.84 16.89 0.35
C GLU A 257 -15.56 17.64 1.48
N ALA A 258 -15.72 17.01 2.65
CA ALA A 258 -16.26 17.65 3.85
C ALA A 258 -15.29 18.66 4.50
N ARG A 259 -13.98 18.63 4.18
CA ARG A 259 -12.95 19.49 4.79
C ARG A 259 -11.95 20.03 3.75
N PRO A 260 -12.40 20.77 2.72
CA PRO A 260 -11.56 21.16 1.59
C PRO A 260 -10.36 22.02 2.00
N GLU A 261 -10.48 22.86 3.04
CA GLU A 261 -9.38 23.71 3.54
C GLU A 261 -8.21 22.89 4.09
N ALA A 262 -8.48 21.77 4.75
CA ALA A 262 -7.43 20.87 5.23
C ALA A 262 -6.87 20.02 4.09
N PHE A 263 -7.74 19.61 3.16
CA PHE A 263 -7.36 18.78 2.02
C PHE A 263 -6.42 19.50 1.05
N GLU A 264 -6.52 20.82 0.95
CA GLU A 264 -5.62 21.65 0.14
C GLU A 264 -4.14 21.38 0.45
N PHE A 265 -3.78 21.11 1.71
CA PHE A 265 -2.40 20.74 2.05
C PHE A 265 -1.96 19.45 1.35
N ILE A 266 -2.82 18.42 1.33
CA ILE A 266 -2.52 17.12 0.70
C ILE A 266 -2.35 17.26 -0.82
N THR A 267 -3.15 18.11 -1.47
CA THR A 267 -3.04 18.30 -2.93
C THR A 267 -1.83 19.15 -3.34
N HIS A 268 -1.11 19.77 -2.40
CA HIS A 268 0.05 20.62 -2.68
C HIS A 268 1.38 20.05 -2.18
N VAL A 269 1.37 19.13 -1.20
CA VAL A 269 2.60 18.56 -0.65
C VAL A 269 3.24 17.58 -1.64
N PRO A 270 4.53 17.76 -2.01
CA PRO A 270 5.20 16.82 -2.91
C PRO A 270 5.64 15.55 -2.16
N THR A 271 6.04 14.52 -2.91
CA THR A 271 6.56 13.25 -2.37
C THR A 271 8.04 13.01 -2.68
N ASP A 272 8.62 13.83 -3.55
CA ASP A 272 10.05 13.82 -3.91
C ASP A 272 10.72 15.09 -3.40
N TRP A 273 11.94 14.94 -2.88
CA TRP A 273 12.63 16.00 -2.15
C TRP A 273 14.12 16.00 -2.49
N GLU A 274 14.65 17.18 -2.84
CA GLU A 274 16.08 17.38 -3.07
C GLU A 274 16.85 17.32 -1.75
N GLN A 275 16.30 17.92 -0.69
CA GLN A 275 16.91 17.96 0.63
C GLN A 275 15.90 17.68 1.74
N SER A 276 16.34 16.97 2.77
CA SER A 276 15.54 16.68 3.97
C SER A 276 16.36 16.86 5.23
N LEU A 277 15.80 17.56 6.21
CA LEU A 277 16.45 17.83 7.49
C LEU A 277 15.48 17.54 8.64
N ALA A 278 15.86 16.63 9.54
CA ALA A 278 15.25 16.51 10.85
C ALA A 278 15.76 17.68 11.71
N ILE A 279 14.93 18.70 11.93
CA ILE A 279 15.35 19.96 12.57
C ILE A 279 15.25 19.90 14.10
N ALA A 280 14.38 19.04 14.63
CA ALA A 280 14.25 18.79 16.07
C ALA A 280 13.54 17.45 16.30
N GLY A 281 13.74 16.87 17.48
CA GLY A 281 12.95 15.74 17.92
C GLY A 281 13.54 15.00 19.12
N GLU A 282 12.71 14.17 19.71
CA GLU A 282 13.00 13.30 20.85
C GLU A 282 12.17 12.02 20.67
N VAL A 283 12.83 10.87 20.78
CA VAL A 283 12.23 9.56 20.48
C VAL A 283 11.02 9.32 21.39
N GLY A 284 9.85 9.07 20.81
CA GLY A 284 8.60 8.84 21.55
C GLY A 284 7.86 10.11 22.00
N GLU A 285 8.47 11.29 21.84
CA GLU A 285 7.90 12.55 22.29
C GLU A 285 7.50 13.46 21.13
N TYR A 286 8.43 13.80 20.23
CA TYR A 286 8.15 14.66 19.07
C TYR A 286 9.19 14.54 17.95
N VAL A 287 8.83 15.02 16.77
CA VAL A 287 9.71 15.11 15.61
C VAL A 287 9.30 16.30 14.75
N ALA A 288 10.28 16.97 14.13
CA ALA A 288 10.05 18.05 13.17
C ALA A 288 10.99 17.89 11.97
N TYR A 289 10.43 17.96 10.77
CA TYR A 289 11.16 17.89 9.50
C TYR A 289 10.93 19.17 8.69
N ALA A 290 11.97 19.57 7.97
CA ALA A 290 11.88 20.51 6.86
C ALA A 290 12.43 19.83 5.59
N ARG A 291 11.73 20.01 4.47
CA ARG A 291 12.10 19.41 3.18
C ARG A 291 11.96 20.44 2.05
N GLN A 292 12.84 20.33 1.06
CA GLN A 292 12.88 21.15 -0.15
C GLN A 292 12.85 20.26 -1.37
#